data_AF-A0A3D5PT64-F1
#
_entry.id   AF-A0A3D5PT64-F1
#
_cell.length_a   1.000
_cell.length_b   1.000
_cell.length_c   1.000
_cell.angle_alpha   90.00
_cell.angle_beta   90.00
_cell.angle_gamma   90.00
#
_symmetry.space_group_name_H-M   'P 1'
#
loop_
_entity.id
_entity.type
_entity.pdbx_description
1 polymer ?
#
loop_
_entity_poly.entity_id
_entity_poly.type
_entity_poly.pdbx_seq_one_letter_code
_entity_poly.pdbx_strand_id
1 'polypeptide(L)'
;MKKELAALALTCALIPGVSMAADKLPSSEKLMNDYDKYVVVYTSDDERIYADADTIERDPVSAGELPVIRATLYAEIYKDPLTWPDYGNYRMVDYILRYDTAVGADQLGQKIKYRILNKLEGAYTPDGKAVSYPGNPNEPADEAEDIYIALYRVSKTSY
;
A
#
# COMPACT_ATOMS: atom_id res chain seq x y z
N MET A 1 -49.32 -41.26 23.81
CA MET A 1 -48.94 -41.06 22.39
C MET A 1 -49.30 -39.64 21.99
N LYS A 2 -48.29 -38.81 21.73
CA LYS A 2 -48.25 -37.79 20.67
C LYS A 2 -46.80 -37.30 20.63
N LYS A 3 -46.09 -37.76 19.61
CA LYS A 3 -44.72 -37.43 19.26
C LYS A 3 -44.70 -36.09 18.52
N GLU A 4 -43.49 -35.67 18.16
CA GLU A 4 -43.13 -34.66 17.16
C GLU A 4 -43.14 -33.22 17.70
N LEU A 5 -42.13 -32.36 17.54
CA LEU A 5 -40.89 -32.40 16.77
C LEU A 5 -39.97 -31.32 17.35
N ALA A 6 -38.68 -31.65 17.45
CA ALA A 6 -37.61 -30.69 17.73
C ALA A 6 -37.42 -29.77 16.51
N ALA A 7 -37.24 -28.46 16.75
CA ALA A 7 -36.68 -27.54 15.78
C ALA A 7 -35.58 -26.73 16.47
N LEU A 8 -34.35 -27.21 16.31
CA LEU A 8 -33.12 -26.54 16.68
C LEU A 8 -32.94 -25.37 15.70
N ALA A 9 -33.50 -24.20 16.00
CA ALA A 9 -33.22 -22.99 15.24
C ALA A 9 -31.84 -22.48 15.68
N LEU A 10 -30.82 -22.80 14.88
CA LEU A 10 -29.48 -22.25 14.97
C LEU A 10 -29.60 -20.72 15.02
N THR A 11 -29.32 -20.14 16.18
CA THR A 11 -29.07 -18.71 16.31
C THR A 11 -27.88 -18.37 15.41
N CYS A 12 -28.15 -17.75 14.27
CA CYS A 12 -27.14 -16.98 13.55
C CYS A 12 -26.70 -15.85 14.48
N ALA A 13 -25.72 -16.15 15.33
CA ALA A 13 -24.90 -15.13 15.95
C ALA A 13 -24.30 -14.35 14.78
N LEU A 14 -24.88 -13.18 14.52
CA LEU A 14 -24.21 -12.11 13.79
C LEU A 14 -22.86 -11.96 14.49
N ILE A 15 -21.83 -12.55 13.88
CA ILE A 15 -20.45 -12.22 14.21
C ILE A 15 -20.43 -10.71 14.05
N PRO A 16 -20.19 -9.92 15.11
CA PRO A 16 -19.89 -8.52 14.91
C PRO A 16 -18.68 -8.53 13.99
N GLY A 17 -18.92 -8.15 12.73
CA GLY A 17 -17.85 -7.88 11.79
C GLY A 17 -16.87 -7.04 12.58
N VAL A 18 -15.64 -7.52 12.67
CA VAL A 18 -14.56 -6.78 13.27
C VAL A 18 -14.55 -5.48 12.49
N SER A 19 -15.17 -4.44 13.05
CA SER A 19 -14.86 -3.08 12.73
C SER A 19 -13.41 -3.01 13.16
N MET A 20 -12.51 -3.35 12.23
CA MET A 20 -11.12 -2.95 12.31
C MET A 20 -11.24 -1.50 12.74
N ALA A 21 -10.77 -1.22 13.96
CA ALA A 21 -10.63 0.16 14.40
C ALA A 21 -10.03 0.88 13.20
N ALA A 22 -10.65 1.98 12.77
CA ALA A 22 -10.11 2.78 11.69
C ALA A 22 -8.72 3.20 12.18
N ASP A 23 -7.71 2.40 11.84
CA ASP A 23 -6.33 2.65 12.21
C ASP A 23 -6.08 4.03 11.65
N LYS A 24 -5.83 4.97 12.55
CA LYS A 24 -5.55 6.34 12.16
C LYS A 24 -4.34 6.26 11.25
N LEU A 25 -4.58 6.41 9.95
CA LEU A 25 -3.52 6.29 8.97
C LEU A 25 -2.45 7.34 9.21
N PRO A 26 -1.19 7.03 8.87
CA PRO A 26 -0.09 7.96 9.07
C PRO A 26 -0.35 9.27 8.31
N SER A 27 -0.08 10.39 8.95
CA SER A 27 0.00 11.69 8.28
C SER A 27 1.26 11.76 7.41
N SER A 28 1.30 12.73 6.50
CA SER A 28 2.48 13.04 5.67
C SER A 28 3.73 13.25 6.53
N GLU A 29 3.59 14.00 7.62
CA GLU A 29 4.68 14.21 8.58
C GLU A 29 5.21 12.90 9.19
N LYS A 30 4.33 11.94 9.47
CA LYS A 30 4.74 10.64 10.02
C LYS A 30 5.44 9.80 8.96
N LEU A 31 4.92 9.75 7.73
CA LEU A 31 5.56 9.05 6.61
C LEU A 31 6.98 9.59 6.35
N MET A 32 7.17 10.90 6.45
CA MET A 32 8.45 11.53 6.15
C MET A 32 9.51 11.39 7.26
N ASN A 33 9.10 11.24 8.53
CA ASN A 33 10.01 11.27 9.68
C ASN A 33 10.24 9.92 10.37
N ASP A 34 9.37 8.93 10.14
CA ASP A 34 9.46 7.59 10.76
C ASP A 34 10.16 6.61 9.78
N TYR A 35 11.46 6.82 9.59
CA TYR A 35 12.28 6.11 8.59
C TYR A 35 12.43 4.60 8.84
N ASP A 36 12.30 4.17 10.09
CA ASP A 36 12.39 2.76 10.45
C ASP A 36 11.12 2.01 10.00
N LYS A 37 9.98 2.70 9.98
CA LYS A 37 8.69 2.13 9.58
C LYS A 37 8.33 2.38 8.11
N TYR A 38 8.58 3.58 7.59
CA TYR A 38 8.18 3.96 6.24
C TYR A 38 9.42 4.21 5.36
N VAL A 39 9.75 3.21 4.56
CA VAL A 39 10.92 3.24 3.68
C VAL A 39 10.53 3.81 2.33
N VAL A 40 11.28 4.81 1.85
CA VAL A 40 11.04 5.37 0.51
C VAL A 40 11.44 4.35 -0.55
N VAL A 41 10.50 4.02 -1.44
CA VAL A 41 10.71 3.04 -2.52
C VAL A 41 10.64 3.66 -3.91
N TYR A 42 10.02 4.84 -4.05
CA TYR A 42 9.98 5.59 -5.31
C TYR A 42 9.80 7.10 -5.05
N THR A 43 10.33 7.92 -5.96
CA THR A 43 10.20 9.38 -5.95
C THR A 43 10.17 9.91 -7.38
N SER A 44 9.23 10.78 -7.68
CA SER A 44 9.17 11.58 -8.91
C SER A 44 8.92 13.06 -8.57
N ASP A 45 8.70 13.86 -9.61
CA ASP A 45 8.23 15.24 -9.54
C ASP A 45 6.77 15.36 -9.06
N ASP A 46 5.94 14.34 -9.25
CA ASP A 46 4.51 14.34 -8.93
C ASP A 46 4.16 13.56 -7.67
N GLU A 47 4.98 12.57 -7.29
CA GLU A 47 4.69 11.73 -6.14
C GLU A 47 5.92 11.18 -5.40
N ARG A 48 5.67 10.68 -4.19
CA ARG A 48 6.65 9.93 -3.40
C ARG A 48 5.99 8.74 -2.72
N ILE A 49 6.58 7.57 -2.89
CA ILE A 49 6.03 6.31 -2.39
C ILE A 49 6.88 5.76 -1.26
N TYR A 50 6.20 5.40 -0.18
CA TYR A 50 6.74 4.75 1.00
C TYR A 50 6.18 3.34 1.12
N ALA A 51 7.00 2.38 1.54
CA ALA A 51 6.56 1.04 1.94
C ALA A 51 6.55 0.95 3.47
N ASP A 52 5.48 0.39 4.04
CA ASP A 52 5.46 0.01 5.46
C ASP A 52 6.34 -1.23 5.66
N ALA A 53 7.49 -1.04 6.28
CA ALA A 53 8.51 -2.07 6.52
C ALA A 53 7.95 -3.30 7.25
N ASP A 54 6.97 -3.10 8.13
CA ASP A 54 6.35 -4.17 8.91
C ASP A 54 5.45 -5.09 8.07
N THR A 55 5.06 -4.64 6.86
CA THR A 55 4.15 -5.37 5.96
C THR A 55 4.86 -6.00 4.76
N ILE A 56 6.18 -5.82 4.65
CA ILE A 56 6.95 -6.34 3.53
C ILE A 56 7.09 -7.85 3.68
N GLU A 57 6.44 -8.58 2.79
CA GLU A 57 6.49 -10.03 2.72
C GLU A 57 7.06 -10.48 1.38
N ARG A 58 7.92 -11.50 1.41
CA ARG A 58 8.54 -12.08 0.23
C ARG A 58 8.02 -13.50 0.04
N ASP A 59 7.29 -13.73 -1.04
CA ASP A 59 6.77 -15.05 -1.37
C ASP A 59 7.97 -16.03 -1.55
N PRO A 60 7.91 -17.24 -0.97
CA PRO A 60 9.00 -18.21 -1.10
C PRO A 60 9.10 -18.71 -2.54
N VAL A 61 10.31 -18.73 -3.09
CA VAL A 61 10.59 -19.16 -4.47
C VAL A 61 11.81 -20.08 -4.54
N SER A 62 11.92 -20.81 -5.65
CA SER A 62 13.08 -21.68 -5.90
C SER A 62 14.35 -20.86 -6.16
N ALA A 63 15.51 -21.49 -5.99
CA ALA A 63 16.79 -20.84 -6.28
C ALA A 63 16.87 -20.45 -7.76
N GLY A 64 17.16 -19.18 -8.03
CA GLY A 64 17.24 -18.62 -9.38
C GLY A 64 15.95 -17.96 -9.88
N GLU A 65 14.84 -18.05 -9.12
CA GLU A 65 13.62 -17.32 -9.40
C GLU A 65 13.58 -16.00 -8.60
N LEU A 66 12.93 -15.00 -9.20
CA LEU A 66 12.67 -13.72 -8.57
C LEU A 66 11.34 -13.82 -7.80
N PRO A 67 11.30 -13.49 -6.51
CA PRO A 67 10.09 -13.57 -5.69
C PRO A 67 9.06 -12.52 -6.14
N VAL A 68 7.80 -12.79 -5.82
CA VAL A 68 6.80 -11.74 -5.65
C VAL A 68 6.98 -11.13 -4.26
N ILE A 69 6.96 -9.81 -4.17
CA ILE A 69 7.05 -9.06 -2.92
C ILE A 69 5.73 -8.34 -2.70
N ARG A 70 5.16 -8.50 -1.52
CA ARG A 70 3.92 -7.84 -1.09
C ARG A 70 4.26 -6.78 -0.05
N ALA A 71 3.58 -5.65 -0.12
CA ALA A 71 3.74 -4.57 0.85
C ALA A 71 2.52 -3.65 0.85
N THR A 72 2.26 -3.02 1.99
CA THR A 72 1.41 -1.82 2.03
C THR A 72 2.25 -0.63 1.58
N LEU A 73 1.80 0.06 0.52
CA LEU A 73 2.42 1.28 0.02
C LEU A 73 1.59 2.51 0.36
N TYR A 74 2.27 3.62 0.64
CA TYR A 74 1.70 4.94 0.82
C TYR A 74 2.29 5.87 -0.24
N ALA A 75 1.46 6.40 -1.14
CA ALA A 75 1.88 7.39 -2.13
C ALA A 75 1.43 8.80 -1.68
N GLU A 76 2.38 9.68 -1.45
CA GLU A 76 2.13 11.12 -1.34
C GLU A 76 2.03 11.70 -2.75
N ILE A 77 0.85 12.20 -3.11
CA ILE A 77 0.61 12.90 -4.36
C ILE A 77 0.78 14.39 -4.10
N TYR A 78 1.67 15.03 -4.86
CA TYR A 78 1.89 16.47 -4.78
C TYR A 78 0.80 17.23 -5.51
N LYS A 79 0.55 18.47 -5.07
CA LYS A 79 -0.37 19.37 -5.76
C LYS A 79 0.20 19.72 -7.12
N ASP A 80 -0.63 19.70 -8.15
CA ASP A 80 -0.29 20.22 -9.47
C ASP A 80 -1.27 21.33 -9.88
N PRO A 81 -0.82 22.59 -10.08
CA PRO A 81 0.56 23.06 -9.95
C PRO A 81 0.98 23.37 -8.51
N LEU A 82 2.24 23.11 -8.16
CA LEU A 82 2.84 23.63 -6.93
C LEU A 82 3.01 25.14 -6.99
N THR A 83 2.53 25.84 -5.96
CA THR A 83 2.70 27.30 -5.85
C THR A 83 3.81 27.66 -4.86
N TRP A 84 4.41 28.85 -5.01
CA TRP A 84 5.41 29.35 -4.06
C TRP A 84 4.94 29.32 -2.58
N PRO A 85 3.68 29.70 -2.26
CA PRO A 85 3.12 29.48 -0.93
C PRO A 85 3.09 28.03 -0.45
N ASP A 86 2.93 27.03 -1.33
CA ASP A 86 2.92 25.63 -0.91
C ASP A 86 4.30 25.19 -0.39
N TYR A 87 5.38 25.60 -1.07
CA TYR A 87 6.74 25.40 -0.58
C TYR A 87 6.99 26.13 0.74
N GLY A 88 6.62 27.42 0.82
CA GLY A 88 6.86 28.24 2.01
C GLY A 88 6.10 27.79 3.26
N ASN A 89 4.99 27.07 3.09
CA ASN A 89 4.16 26.57 4.19
C ASN A 89 4.24 25.05 4.38
N TYR A 90 5.11 24.34 3.64
CA TYR A 90 5.20 22.88 3.65
C TYR A 90 3.86 22.17 3.37
N ARG A 91 3.08 22.71 2.42
CA ARG A 91 1.75 22.18 2.02
C ARG A 91 1.76 21.66 0.59
N MET A 92 2.78 20.86 0.26
CA MET A 92 2.99 20.34 -1.09
C MET A 92 2.14 19.10 -1.39
N VAL A 93 1.86 18.27 -0.38
CA VAL A 93 1.06 17.06 -0.52
C VAL A 93 -0.42 17.42 -0.59
N ASP A 94 -1.14 16.88 -1.57
CA ASP A 94 -2.58 17.00 -1.70
C ASP A 94 -3.29 15.76 -1.16
N TYR A 95 -2.78 14.58 -1.52
CA TYR A 95 -3.34 13.29 -1.10
C TYR A 95 -2.26 12.33 -0.60
N ILE A 96 -2.67 11.44 0.30
CA ILE A 96 -1.96 10.22 0.64
C ILE A 96 -2.84 9.06 0.18
N LEU A 97 -2.34 8.24 -0.72
CA LEU A 97 -3.03 7.04 -1.21
C LEU A 97 -2.42 5.82 -0.55
N ARG A 98 -3.25 4.90 -0.06
CA ARG A 98 -2.81 3.62 0.50
C ARG A 98 -3.12 2.50 -0.47
N TYR A 99 -2.12 1.70 -0.79
CA TYR A 99 -2.23 0.55 -1.67
C TYR A 99 -1.85 -0.73 -0.95
N ASP A 100 -2.60 -1.80 -1.22
CA ASP A 100 -2.13 -3.17 -1.05
C ASP A 100 -1.48 -3.59 -2.37
N THR A 101 -0.16 -3.80 -2.33
CA THR A 101 0.67 -3.96 -3.53
C THR A 101 1.32 -5.34 -3.55
N ALA A 102 1.29 -5.96 -4.73
CA ALA A 102 2.16 -7.08 -5.06
C ALA A 102 3.01 -6.72 -6.29
N VAL A 103 4.33 -6.84 -6.17
CA VAL A 103 5.28 -6.58 -7.26
C VAL A 103 6.09 -7.84 -7.56
N GLY A 104 6.21 -8.16 -8.83
CA GLY A 104 6.92 -9.34 -9.31
C GLY A 104 7.84 -9.02 -10.48
N ALA A 105 8.79 -9.90 -10.71
CA ALA A 105 9.71 -9.81 -11.83
C ALA A 105 9.91 -11.19 -12.44
N ASP A 106 9.83 -11.28 -13.77
CA ASP A 106 10.07 -12.51 -14.52
C ASP A 106 11.33 -12.36 -15.37
N GLN A 107 12.21 -13.37 -15.38
CA GLN A 107 13.33 -13.41 -16.29
C GLN A 107 12.92 -14.02 -17.64
N LEU A 108 12.99 -13.23 -18.71
CA LEU A 108 12.74 -13.62 -20.10
C LEU A 108 14.05 -13.53 -20.89
N GLY A 109 14.82 -14.61 -20.85
CA GLY A 109 16.16 -14.66 -21.44
C GLY A 109 17.13 -13.73 -20.69
N GLN A 110 17.62 -12.68 -21.36
CA GLN A 110 18.49 -11.66 -20.76
C GLN A 110 17.74 -10.44 -20.21
N LYS A 111 16.43 -10.35 -20.43
CA LYS A 111 15.62 -9.22 -19.96
C LYS A 111 14.84 -9.62 -18.73
N ILE A 112 14.72 -8.71 -17.77
CA ILE A 112 13.80 -8.84 -16.64
C ILE A 112 12.55 -8.03 -16.99
N LYS A 113 11.37 -8.61 -16.77
CA LYS A 113 10.09 -7.93 -16.94
C LYS A 113 9.44 -7.77 -15.59
N TYR A 114 9.26 -6.52 -15.18
CA TYR A 114 8.59 -6.17 -13.92
C TYR A 114 7.09 -6.04 -14.13
N ARG A 115 6.32 -6.39 -13.10
CA ARG A 115 4.88 -6.22 -13.05
C ARG A 115 4.48 -5.79 -11.65
N ILE A 116 3.53 -4.87 -11.58
CA ILE A 116 2.96 -4.40 -10.33
C ILE A 116 1.44 -4.59 -10.37
N LEU A 117 0.90 -5.05 -9.25
CA LEU A 117 -0.52 -5.09 -8.97
C LEU A 117 -0.75 -4.19 -7.77
N ASN A 118 -1.30 -3.00 -8.01
CA ASN A 118 -1.67 -2.04 -6.98
C ASN A 118 -3.18 -2.05 -6.80
N LYS A 119 -3.63 -2.32 -5.58
CA LYS A 119 -5.04 -2.20 -5.20
C LYS A 119 -5.18 -1.03 -4.25
N LEU A 120 -5.83 0.05 -4.70
CA LEU A 120 -6.12 1.18 -3.83
C LEU A 120 -7.07 0.75 -2.70
N GLU A 121 -6.63 0.90 -1.46
CA GLU A 121 -7.42 0.61 -0.27
C GLU A 121 -8.12 1.87 0.26
N GLY A 122 -7.53 3.05 0.04
CA GLY A 122 -8.12 4.31 0.47
C GLY A 122 -7.28 5.53 0.12
N ALA A 123 -7.90 6.70 0.24
CA ALA A 123 -7.27 7.99 0.03
C ALA A 123 -7.51 8.90 1.23
N TYR A 124 -6.50 9.71 1.54
CA TYR A 124 -6.45 10.52 2.74
C TYR A 124 -5.90 11.90 2.44
N THR A 125 -6.31 12.88 3.23
CA THR A 125 -5.67 14.19 3.28
C THR A 125 -4.28 14.07 3.94
N PRO A 126 -3.42 15.10 3.83
CA PRO A 126 -2.08 15.05 4.43
C PRO A 126 -2.07 14.89 5.96
N ASP A 127 -3.16 15.28 6.64
CA ASP A 127 -3.37 15.09 8.09
C ASP A 127 -3.99 13.72 8.45
N GLY A 128 -4.15 12.82 7.47
CA GLY A 128 -4.59 11.44 7.66
C GLY A 128 -6.12 11.26 7.75
N LYS A 129 -6.93 12.20 7.25
CA LYS A 129 -8.38 12.06 7.21
C LYS A 129 -8.83 11.44 5.89
N ALA A 130 -9.76 10.49 5.94
CA ALA A 130 -10.29 9.84 4.75
C ALA A 130 -10.99 10.84 3.82
N VAL A 131 -10.74 10.71 2.51
CA VAL A 131 -11.31 11.55 1.46
C VAL A 131 -11.60 10.70 0.20
N SER A 132 -12.47 11.19 -0.67
CA SER A 132 -12.65 10.59 -2.00
C SER A 132 -11.56 11.09 -2.93
N TYR A 133 -10.86 10.17 -3.60
CA TYR A 133 -9.86 10.50 -4.61
C TYR A 133 -10.51 10.58 -6.00
N PRO A 134 -10.39 11.72 -6.71
CA PRO A 134 -11.01 11.89 -8.02
C PRO A 134 -10.19 11.31 -9.18
N GLY A 135 -8.92 10.94 -8.95
CA GLY A 135 -8.01 10.40 -9.97
C GLY A 135 -8.23 8.93 -10.29
N ASN A 136 -7.49 8.42 -11.29
CA ASN A 136 -7.53 7.01 -11.67
C ASN A 136 -6.65 6.17 -10.71
N PRO A 137 -7.22 5.29 -9.88
CA PRO A 137 -6.45 4.51 -8.91
C PRO A 137 -5.71 3.31 -9.53
N ASN A 138 -6.00 3.00 -10.80
CA ASN A 138 -5.53 1.80 -11.50
C ASN A 138 -4.55 2.12 -12.64
N GLU A 139 -4.06 3.36 -12.74
CA GLU A 139 -2.98 3.63 -13.68
C GLU A 139 -1.77 2.80 -13.24
N PRO A 140 -1.36 1.80 -14.04
CA PRO A 140 -0.26 0.94 -13.67
C PRO A 140 0.97 1.83 -13.57
N ALA A 141 1.58 1.77 -12.40
CA ALA A 141 2.80 2.48 -12.12
C ALA A 141 3.87 2.02 -13.14
N ASP A 142 4.30 2.89 -14.06
CA ASP A 142 5.50 2.68 -14.90
C ASP A 142 6.76 2.47 -14.03
N GLU A 143 6.61 2.68 -12.72
CA GLU A 143 7.56 2.51 -11.61
C GLU A 143 7.78 1.07 -11.12
N ALA A 144 7.14 0.07 -11.75
CA ALA A 144 7.20 -1.32 -11.28
C ALA A 144 8.65 -1.84 -11.10
N GLU A 145 9.58 -1.41 -11.96
CA GLU A 145 11.00 -1.75 -11.84
C GLU A 145 11.64 -1.14 -10.58
N ASP A 146 11.50 0.17 -10.39
CA ASP A 146 12.09 0.89 -9.27
C ASP A 146 11.56 0.40 -7.92
N ILE A 147 10.24 0.23 -7.83
CA ILE A 147 9.56 -0.29 -6.63
C ILE A 147 10.02 -1.72 -6.35
N TYR A 148 10.13 -2.58 -7.36
CA TYR A 148 10.61 -3.95 -7.18
C TYR A 148 12.04 -3.98 -6.63
N ILE A 149 12.95 -3.21 -7.25
CA ILE A 149 14.36 -3.18 -6.86
C ILE A 149 14.49 -2.64 -5.43
N ALA A 150 13.77 -1.58 -5.08
CA ALA A 150 13.78 -1.01 -3.74
C ALA A 150 13.26 -2.02 -2.70
N LEU A 151 12.07 -2.58 -2.91
CA LEU A 151 11.48 -3.57 -2.01
C LEU A 151 12.35 -4.82 -1.87
N TYR A 152 12.95 -5.32 -2.96
CA TYR A 152 13.84 -6.48 -2.93
C TYR A 152 15.07 -6.25 -2.04
N ARG A 153 15.59 -5.02 -2.00
CA ARG A 153 16.72 -4.66 -1.13
C ARG A 153 16.29 -4.56 0.33
N VAL A 154 15.13 -3.97 0.60
CA VAL A 154 14.61 -3.78 1.96
C VAL A 154 14.18 -5.11 2.58
N SER A 155 13.51 -5.98 1.79
CA SER A 155 13.00 -7.27 2.28
C SER A 155 14.10 -8.25 2.70
N LYS A 156 15.36 -8.02 2.31
CA LYS A 156 16.51 -8.85 2.72
C LYS A 156 17.00 -8.51 4.13
N THR A 157 16.65 -7.34 4.67
CA THR A 157 17.11 -6.89 5.98
C THR A 157 16.21 -7.37 7.12
N SER A 158 15.01 -7.89 6.81
CA SER A 158 14.10 -8.50 7.78
C SER A 158 14.48 -9.98 8.04
N TYR A 159 15.49 -10.21 8.90
CA TYR A 159 15.85 -11.53 9.44
C TYR A 159 15.84 -11.51 10.96
#